data_AF-A0A2T3KN28-F1
#
_entry.id   AF-A0A2T3KN28-F1
#
_cell.length_a   1.000
_cell.length_b   1.000
_cell.length_c   1.000
_cell.angle_alpha   90.00
_cell.angle_beta   90.00
_cell.angle_gamma   90.00
#
_symmetry.space_group_name_H-M   'P 1'
#
loop_
_entity.id
_entity.type
_entity.pdbx_description
1 polymer ?
#
loop_
_entity_poly.entity_id
_entity_poly.type
_entity_poly.pdbx_seq_one_letter_code
_entity_poly.pdbx_strand_id
1 'polypeptide(L)'
;MLNNLKYKKGFSLIEFMLVMVAILIASALIVPKFLEARDTSQGREEAGKVTELKTRIEAYYAQEPDFSGLDSAFSGIAPRTFSKNSSDQVINMWRKVIKVAPATHGTSAGYTITYEGVPRGTVCNEFIKTSKANFWNEMKVGTVTLNQDSNIADIMKACRVVKGKKNTSTEVVFTYWNI
;
A
#
# COMPACT_ATOMS: atom_id res chain seq x y z
N MET A 1 -63.79 -27.92 19.40
CA MET A 1 -62.79 -27.29 18.51
C MET A 1 -61.46 -27.34 19.24
N LEU A 2 -60.54 -28.23 18.82
CA LEU A 2 -59.26 -28.43 19.50
C LEU A 2 -58.24 -27.39 19.02
N ASN A 3 -57.82 -26.55 19.97
CA ASN A 3 -56.78 -25.54 19.84
C ASN A 3 -55.43 -26.16 19.47
N ASN A 4 -54.86 -25.74 18.34
CA ASN A 4 -53.47 -26.00 17.96
C ASN A 4 -52.64 -24.73 18.17
N LEU A 5 -52.28 -24.43 19.43
CA LEU A 5 -51.26 -23.43 19.75
C LEU A 5 -49.88 -24.07 19.57
N LYS A 6 -49.30 -23.88 18.38
CA LYS A 6 -47.91 -24.26 18.09
C LYS A 6 -46.97 -23.42 18.98
N TYR A 7 -46.42 -24.03 20.03
CA TYR A 7 -45.31 -23.47 20.78
C TYR A 7 -44.11 -23.28 19.84
N LYS A 8 -43.78 -22.03 19.51
CA LYS A 8 -42.51 -21.71 18.87
C LYS A 8 -41.41 -21.93 19.93
N LYS A 9 -40.60 -22.97 19.77
CA LYS A 9 -39.38 -23.15 20.58
C LYS A 9 -38.46 -21.96 20.29
N GLY A 10 -38.39 -21.02 21.22
CA GLY A 10 -37.40 -19.95 21.23
C GLY A 10 -36.04 -20.50 21.63
N PHE A 11 -34.99 -19.90 21.07
CA PHE A 11 -33.59 -20.21 21.41
C PHE A 11 -33.38 -20.08 22.93
N SER A 12 -32.81 -21.10 23.57
CA SER A 12 -32.49 -21.02 24.99
C SER A 12 -31.29 -20.08 25.22
N LEU A 13 -31.29 -19.35 26.33
CA LEU A 13 -30.21 -18.40 26.66
C LEU A 13 -28.85 -19.10 26.79
N ILE A 14 -28.83 -20.33 27.31
CA ILE A 14 -27.61 -21.14 27.42
C ILE A 14 -27.10 -21.60 26.05
N GLU A 15 -28.00 -21.88 25.11
CA GLU A 15 -27.65 -22.33 23.76
C GLU A 15 -26.99 -21.21 22.97
N PHE A 16 -27.50 -19.98 23.11
CA PHE A 16 -26.87 -18.81 22.53
C PHE A 16 -25.49 -18.52 23.13
N MET A 17 -25.33 -18.70 24.44
CA MET A 17 -24.05 -18.47 25.12
C MET A 17 -22.96 -19.45 24.65
N LEU A 18 -23.30 -20.74 24.51
CA LEU A 18 -22.37 -21.76 24.01
C LEU A 18 -21.94 -21.48 22.56
N VAL A 19 -22.86 -21.04 21.70
CA VAL A 19 -22.55 -20.67 20.30
C VAL A 19 -21.61 -19.47 20.26
N MET A 20 -21.83 -18.45 21.09
CA MET A 20 -20.95 -17.27 21.13
C MET A 20 -19.52 -17.64 21.57
N VAL A 21 -19.36 -18.52 22.55
CA VAL A 21 -18.04 -19.00 22.98
C VAL A 21 -17.34 -19.74 21.84
N ALA A 22 -18.05 -20.61 21.11
CA ALA A 22 -17.50 -21.31 19.97
C ALA A 22 -17.07 -20.34 18.83
N ILE A 23 -17.88 -19.33 18.55
CA ILE A 23 -17.55 -18.29 17.55
C ILE A 23 -16.33 -17.49 17.97
N LEU A 24 -16.19 -17.11 19.25
CA LEU A 24 -15.02 -16.36 19.72
C LEU A 24 -13.72 -17.14 19.51
N ILE A 25 -13.70 -18.43 19.85
CA ILE A 25 -12.54 -19.30 19.64
C ILE A 25 -12.21 -19.40 18.15
N ALA A 26 -13.22 -19.64 17.29
CA ALA A 26 -13.01 -19.70 15.85
C ALA A 26 -12.50 -18.37 15.27
N SER A 27 -13.06 -17.25 15.73
CA SER A 27 -12.68 -15.91 15.27
C SER A 27 -11.23 -15.57 15.57
N ALA A 28 -10.71 -15.99 16.74
CA ALA A 28 -9.33 -15.77 17.12
C ALA A 28 -8.33 -16.40 16.13
N LEU A 29 -8.72 -17.49 15.46
CA LEU A 29 -7.87 -18.17 14.47
C LEU A 29 -8.02 -17.57 13.06
N ILE A 30 -9.22 -17.15 12.69
CA ILE A 30 -9.55 -16.69 11.33
C ILE A 30 -9.19 -15.22 11.12
N VAL A 31 -9.51 -14.36 12.08
CA VAL A 31 -9.31 -12.90 11.98
C VAL A 31 -7.86 -12.51 11.67
N PRO A 32 -6.81 -13.02 12.35
CA PRO A 32 -5.44 -12.58 12.05
C PRO A 32 -5.02 -12.94 10.62
N LYS A 33 -5.39 -14.13 10.13
CA LYS A 33 -5.11 -14.56 8.75
C LYS A 33 -5.83 -13.69 7.72
N PHE A 34 -7.08 -13.32 8.02
CA PHE A 34 -7.85 -12.43 7.15
C PHE A 34 -7.24 -11.02 7.09
N LEU A 35 -6.81 -10.48 8.24
CA LEU A 35 -6.16 -9.17 8.28
C LEU A 35 -4.84 -9.19 7.50
N GLU A 36 -4.03 -10.23 7.65
CA GLU A 36 -2.78 -10.39 6.89
C GLU A 36 -3.05 -10.52 5.38
N ALA A 37 -4.02 -11.34 4.97
CA ALA A 37 -4.41 -11.46 3.57
C ALA A 37 -4.88 -10.12 2.98
N ARG A 38 -5.63 -9.34 3.75
CA ARG A 38 -6.06 -8.00 3.33
C ARG A 38 -4.87 -7.03 3.21
N ASP A 39 -3.93 -7.09 4.14
CA ASP A 39 -2.75 -6.22 4.14
C ASP A 39 -1.78 -6.55 3.01
N THR A 40 -1.58 -7.85 2.72
CA THR A 40 -0.81 -8.29 1.55
C THR A 40 -1.47 -7.86 0.24
N SER A 41 -2.79 -7.97 0.13
CA SER A 41 -3.54 -7.50 -1.05
C SER A 41 -3.38 -6.00 -1.27
N GLN A 42 -3.48 -5.19 -0.20
CA GLN A 42 -3.30 -3.74 -0.28
C GLN A 42 -1.89 -3.36 -0.78
N GLY A 43 -0.85 -3.97 -0.19
CA GLY A 43 0.53 -3.71 -0.62
C GLY A 43 0.77 -4.05 -2.09
N ARG A 44 0.21 -5.17 -2.57
CA ARG A 44 0.34 -5.60 -3.97
C ARG A 44 -0.43 -4.72 -4.94
N GLU A 45 -1.65 -4.33 -4.61
CA GLU A 45 -2.46 -3.46 -5.45
C GLU A 45 -1.76 -2.11 -5.66
N GLU A 46 -1.27 -1.50 -4.58
CA GLU A 46 -0.58 -0.22 -4.67
C GLU A 46 0.77 -0.34 -5.39
N ALA A 47 1.46 -1.48 -5.26
CA ALA A 47 2.68 -1.77 -6.03
C ALA A 47 2.40 -1.86 -7.54
N GLY A 48 1.26 -2.43 -7.94
CA GLY A 48 0.81 -2.42 -9.32
C GLY A 48 0.56 -1.01 -9.85
N LYS A 49 -0.10 -0.16 -9.05
CA LYS A 49 -0.38 1.23 -9.41
C LYS A 49 0.88 2.09 -9.55
N VAL A 50 1.86 1.94 -8.64
CA VAL A 50 3.13 2.70 -8.77
C VAL A 50 3.93 2.25 -10.00
N THR A 51 3.80 0.97 -10.40
CA THR A 51 4.41 0.45 -11.63
C THR A 51 3.76 1.04 -12.87
N GLU A 52 2.42 1.06 -12.92
CA GLU A 52 1.68 1.70 -14.00
C GLU A 52 2.03 3.20 -14.09
N LEU A 53 2.16 3.86 -12.94
CA LEU A 53 2.57 5.25 -12.87
C LEU A 53 3.98 5.47 -13.44
N LYS A 54 4.94 4.61 -13.08
CA LYS A 54 6.30 4.63 -13.64
C LYS A 54 6.26 4.59 -15.16
N THR A 55 5.59 3.57 -15.72
CA THR A 55 5.44 3.39 -17.17
C THR A 55 4.77 4.59 -17.82
N ARG A 56 3.78 5.20 -17.16
CA ARG A 56 3.07 6.36 -17.68
C ARG A 56 3.94 7.62 -17.71
N ILE A 57 4.73 7.87 -16.67
CA ILE A 57 5.69 8.98 -16.61
C ILE A 57 6.73 8.81 -17.72
N GLU A 58 7.34 7.62 -17.82
CA GLU A 58 8.36 7.33 -18.84
C GLU A 58 7.80 7.46 -20.27
N ALA A 59 6.58 6.99 -20.52
CA ALA A 59 5.94 7.14 -21.82
C ALA A 59 5.64 8.61 -22.17
N TYR A 60 5.23 9.42 -21.19
CA TYR A 60 4.92 10.84 -21.41
C TYR A 60 6.17 11.68 -21.67
N TYR A 61 7.27 11.36 -20.99
CA TYR A 61 8.55 12.07 -21.11
C TYR A 61 9.53 11.42 -22.10
N ALA A 62 9.11 10.41 -22.88
CA ALA A 62 9.98 9.64 -23.76
C ALA A 62 10.68 10.46 -24.87
N GLN A 63 10.17 11.65 -25.19
CA GLN A 63 10.74 12.56 -26.19
C GLN A 63 11.28 13.86 -25.57
N GLU A 64 11.23 13.97 -24.24
CA GLU A 64 11.73 15.11 -23.51
C GLU A 64 13.17 14.85 -23.04
N PRO A 65 14.02 15.88 -22.96
CA PRO A 65 15.42 15.72 -22.54
C PRO A 65 15.56 15.34 -21.06
N ASP A 66 14.59 15.73 -20.23
CA ASP A 66 14.55 15.46 -18.80
C ASP A 66 13.09 15.44 -18.31
N PHE A 67 12.90 15.28 -17.00
CA PHE A 67 11.59 15.23 -16.35
C PHE A 67 11.11 16.60 -15.84
N SER A 68 11.62 17.72 -16.35
CA SER A 68 11.25 19.06 -15.88
C SER A 68 9.74 19.30 -15.95
N GLY A 69 9.20 19.97 -14.92
CA GLY A 69 7.77 20.27 -14.82
C GLY A 69 6.87 19.07 -14.47
N LEU A 70 7.45 17.88 -14.21
CA LEU A 70 6.70 16.68 -13.86
C LEU A 70 5.79 16.86 -12.65
N ASP A 71 6.23 17.60 -11.63
CA ASP A 71 5.45 17.93 -10.44
C ASP A 71 4.14 18.66 -10.79
N SER A 72 4.19 19.56 -11.77
CA SER A 72 3.06 20.38 -12.22
C SER A 72 2.15 19.61 -13.19
N ALA A 73 2.72 18.75 -14.04
CA ALA A 73 1.97 17.93 -14.98
C ALA A 73 1.33 16.68 -14.35
N PHE A 74 1.80 16.27 -13.16
CA PHE A 74 1.49 14.97 -12.56
C PHE A 74 -0.01 14.66 -12.46
N SER A 75 -0.84 15.62 -12.03
CA SER A 75 -2.29 15.40 -11.90
C SER A 75 -2.99 15.12 -13.23
N GLY A 76 -2.45 15.63 -14.35
CA GLY A 76 -2.99 15.42 -15.70
C GLY A 76 -2.55 14.10 -16.33
N ILE A 77 -1.34 13.63 -16.00
CA ILE A 77 -0.77 12.42 -16.61
C ILE A 77 -0.99 11.15 -15.78
N ALA A 78 -1.32 11.27 -14.49
CA ALA A 78 -1.49 10.13 -13.60
C ALA A 78 -2.54 9.13 -14.13
N PRO A 79 -2.30 7.81 -14.00
CA PRO A 79 -3.25 6.80 -14.41
C PRO A 79 -4.61 6.96 -13.73
N ARG A 80 -5.68 6.58 -14.44
CA ARG A 80 -7.07 6.62 -13.92
C ARG A 80 -7.31 5.66 -12.75
N THR A 81 -6.38 4.72 -12.52
CA THR A 81 -6.40 3.79 -11.38
C THR A 81 -6.17 4.50 -10.04
N PHE A 82 -5.64 5.73 -10.06
CA PHE A 82 -5.54 6.57 -8.86
C PHE A 82 -6.79 7.39 -8.63
N SER A 83 -7.12 7.56 -7.35
CA SER A 83 -8.12 8.53 -6.92
C SER A 83 -7.50 9.92 -6.83
N LYS A 84 -8.35 10.95 -6.94
CA LYS A 84 -7.98 12.34 -6.67
C LYS A 84 -8.76 12.86 -5.46
N ASN A 85 -8.16 13.78 -4.71
CA ASN A 85 -8.85 14.50 -3.65
C ASN A 85 -9.69 15.67 -4.22
N SER A 86 -10.34 16.45 -3.34
CA SER A 86 -11.15 17.61 -3.72
C SER A 86 -10.37 18.74 -4.42
N SER A 87 -9.04 18.72 -4.32
CA SER A 87 -8.13 19.70 -4.94
C SER A 87 -7.47 19.16 -6.21
N ASP A 88 -8.03 18.11 -6.82
CA ASP A 88 -7.52 17.41 -8.01
C ASP A 88 -6.11 16.80 -7.84
N GLN A 89 -5.64 16.62 -6.60
CA GLN A 89 -4.35 15.99 -6.33
C GLN A 89 -4.49 14.48 -6.25
N VAL A 90 -3.56 13.78 -6.89
CA VAL A 90 -3.50 12.31 -6.92
C VAL A 90 -3.18 11.78 -5.52
N ILE A 91 -3.99 10.85 -5.03
CA ILE A 91 -3.84 10.26 -3.69
C ILE A 91 -3.64 8.74 -3.76
N ASN A 92 -2.86 8.22 -2.82
CA ASN A 92 -2.71 6.79 -2.61
C ASN A 92 -3.92 6.19 -1.87
N MET A 93 -3.94 4.87 -1.72
CA MET A 93 -5.01 4.16 -1.01
C MET A 93 -5.17 4.58 0.47
N TRP A 94 -4.13 5.16 1.08
CA TRP A 94 -4.15 5.69 2.46
C TRP A 94 -4.55 7.17 2.51
N ARG A 95 -5.11 7.70 1.41
CA ARG A 95 -5.60 9.08 1.28
C ARG A 95 -4.53 10.15 1.52
N LYS A 96 -3.26 9.82 1.25
CA LYS A 96 -2.17 10.80 1.22
C LYS A 96 -1.86 11.17 -0.21
N VAL A 97 -1.53 12.45 -0.41
CA VAL A 97 -1.11 12.96 -1.71
C VAL A 97 0.21 12.29 -2.10
N ILE A 98 0.25 11.75 -3.31
CA ILE A 98 1.48 11.26 -3.91
C ILE A 98 2.20 12.48 -4.47
N LYS A 99 3.47 12.65 -4.10
CA LYS A 99 4.30 13.73 -4.64
C LYS A 99 5.23 13.14 -5.68
N VAL A 100 5.22 13.70 -6.88
CA VAL A 100 6.18 13.36 -7.92
C VAL A 100 6.98 14.61 -8.23
N ALA A 101 8.29 14.47 -8.35
CA ALA A 101 9.17 15.59 -8.66
C ALA A 101 10.34 15.15 -9.55
N PRO A 102 10.80 16.02 -10.47
CA PRO A 102 12.07 15.81 -11.16
C PRO A 102 13.19 15.66 -10.14
N ALA A 103 14.16 14.80 -10.45
CA ALA A 103 15.34 14.56 -9.63
C ALA A 103 16.56 14.39 -10.55
N THR A 104 17.74 14.59 -10.00
CA THR A 104 18.99 14.34 -10.71
C THR A 104 19.86 13.39 -9.89
N HIS A 105 20.53 12.48 -10.58
CA HIS A 105 21.51 11.59 -9.96
C HIS A 105 22.84 11.72 -10.71
N GLY A 106 23.74 12.55 -10.18
CA GLY A 106 24.92 12.99 -10.93
C GLY A 106 24.49 13.80 -12.16
N THR A 107 24.85 13.33 -13.35
CA THR A 107 24.46 13.95 -14.64
C THR A 107 23.19 13.35 -15.24
N SER A 108 22.65 12.29 -14.64
CA SER A 108 21.47 11.60 -15.16
C SER A 108 20.17 12.29 -14.74
N ALA A 109 19.28 12.51 -15.71
CA ALA A 109 17.92 12.93 -15.46
C ALA A 109 17.11 11.79 -14.82
N GLY A 110 16.27 12.15 -13.85
CA GLY A 110 15.45 11.21 -13.12
C GLY A 110 14.24 11.86 -12.46
N TYR A 111 13.55 11.11 -11.63
CA TYR A 111 12.43 11.60 -10.84
C TYR A 111 12.26 10.78 -9.58
N THR A 112 11.48 11.33 -8.66
CA THR A 112 11.07 10.68 -7.41
C THR A 112 9.55 10.57 -7.35
N ILE A 113 9.06 9.48 -6.77
CA ILE A 113 7.66 9.29 -6.38
C ILE A 113 7.62 9.04 -4.88
N THR A 114 7.00 9.96 -4.14
CA THR A 114 6.92 9.92 -2.68
C THR A 114 5.52 9.52 -2.24
N TYR A 115 5.46 8.42 -1.50
CA TYR A 115 4.29 7.90 -0.82
C TYR A 115 4.38 8.18 0.68
N GLU A 116 3.44 8.96 1.19
CA GLU A 116 3.24 9.11 2.63
C GLU A 116 2.15 8.17 3.15
N GLY A 117 2.19 7.85 4.45
CA GLY A 117 1.10 7.12 5.08
C GLY A 117 1.12 5.60 4.91
N VAL A 118 2.17 5.03 4.31
CA VAL A 118 2.28 3.57 4.08
C VAL A 118 2.34 2.82 5.42
N PRO A 119 1.39 1.95 5.77
CA PRO A 119 1.42 1.19 7.01
C PRO A 119 2.64 0.27 7.08
N ARG A 120 3.38 0.34 8.20
CA ARG A 120 4.48 -0.60 8.48
C ARG A 120 3.97 -2.02 8.70
N GLY A 121 4.88 -2.99 8.63
CA GLY A 121 4.57 -4.41 8.69
C GLY A 121 4.24 -4.97 7.32
N THR A 122 3.24 -5.84 7.25
CA THR A 122 2.90 -6.64 6.05
C THR A 122 2.61 -5.79 4.81
N VAL A 123 1.89 -4.68 4.96
CA VAL A 123 1.56 -3.78 3.83
C VAL A 123 2.83 -3.20 3.20
N CYS A 124 3.71 -2.58 3.99
CA CYS A 124 4.99 -2.07 3.51
C CYS A 124 5.88 -3.17 2.92
N ASN A 125 5.96 -4.34 3.57
CA ASN A 125 6.75 -5.47 3.09
C ASN A 125 6.34 -5.88 1.67
N GLU A 126 5.05 -6.13 1.44
CA GLU A 126 4.56 -6.53 0.13
C GLU A 126 4.64 -5.38 -0.89
N PHE A 127 4.37 -4.14 -0.47
CA PHE A 127 4.49 -2.98 -1.34
C PHE A 127 5.91 -2.83 -1.91
N ILE A 128 6.93 -2.87 -1.06
CA ILE A 128 8.33 -2.74 -1.49
C ILE A 128 8.80 -3.96 -2.25
N LYS A 129 8.50 -5.17 -1.74
CA LYS A 129 8.89 -6.43 -2.38
C LYS A 129 8.34 -6.54 -3.80
N THR A 130 7.06 -6.25 -4.00
CA THR A 130 6.44 -6.28 -5.32
C THR A 130 6.94 -5.15 -6.20
N SER A 131 7.12 -3.94 -5.66
CA SER A 131 7.63 -2.80 -6.43
C SER A 131 9.08 -2.99 -6.89
N LYS A 132 9.91 -3.72 -6.12
CA LYS A 132 11.31 -3.99 -6.46
C LYS A 132 11.48 -4.61 -7.84
N ALA A 133 10.55 -5.48 -8.25
CA ALA A 133 10.55 -6.15 -9.55
C ALA A 133 10.47 -5.19 -10.75
N ASN A 134 10.16 -3.92 -10.53
CA ASN A 134 9.98 -2.91 -11.58
C ASN A 134 11.19 -1.99 -11.76
N PHE A 135 12.38 -2.46 -11.37
CA PHE A 135 13.67 -1.82 -11.65
C PHE A 135 13.75 -0.34 -11.22
N TRP A 136 13.29 -0.04 -10.00
CA TRP A 136 13.66 1.23 -9.35
C TRP A 136 15.15 1.24 -9.05
N ASN A 137 15.82 2.35 -9.32
CA ASN A 137 17.24 2.48 -9.01
C ASN A 137 17.44 2.54 -7.48
N GLU A 138 16.59 3.29 -6.79
CA GLU A 138 16.57 3.39 -5.34
C GLU A 138 15.13 3.39 -4.80
N MET A 139 14.93 2.77 -3.63
CA MET A 139 13.70 2.87 -2.85
C MET A 139 14.06 3.19 -1.39
N LYS A 140 13.61 4.32 -0.88
CA LYS A 140 13.84 4.73 0.51
C LYS A 140 12.60 4.49 1.35
N VAL A 141 12.73 3.78 2.46
CA VAL A 141 11.65 3.53 3.44
C VAL A 141 12.03 4.21 4.75
N GLY A 142 11.46 5.39 5.00
CA GLY A 142 11.89 6.26 6.08
C GLY A 142 13.36 6.64 5.92
N THR A 143 14.24 6.12 6.77
CA THR A 143 15.69 6.40 6.72
C THR A 143 16.51 5.28 6.07
N VAL A 144 15.87 4.16 5.70
CA VAL A 144 16.57 3.01 5.12
C VAL A 144 16.48 3.09 3.61
N THR A 145 17.64 3.07 2.94
CA THR A 145 17.74 3.01 1.49
C THR A 145 17.84 1.55 1.04
N LEU A 146 17.05 1.19 0.03
CA LEU A 146 17.01 -0.11 -0.61
C LEU A 146 17.27 0.06 -2.11
N ASN A 147 17.81 -0.97 -2.73
CA ASN A 147 18.14 -1.02 -4.15
C ASN A 147 17.85 -2.43 -4.71
N GLN A 148 18.28 -2.69 -5.94
CA GLN A 148 18.10 -4.00 -6.58
C GLN A 148 18.85 -5.15 -5.88
N ASP A 149 19.92 -4.87 -5.15
CA ASP A 149 20.70 -5.88 -4.44
C ASP A 149 20.17 -6.16 -3.02
N SER A 150 19.30 -5.30 -2.50
CA SER A 150 18.75 -5.43 -1.14
C SER A 150 17.92 -6.71 -0.99
N ASN A 151 18.19 -7.53 0.02
CA ASN A 151 17.52 -8.81 0.18
C ASN A 151 16.20 -8.68 0.98
N ILE A 152 15.49 -9.80 1.16
CA ILE A 152 14.21 -9.82 1.90
C ILE A 152 14.39 -9.37 3.36
N ALA A 153 15.51 -9.66 4.00
CA ALA A 153 15.78 -9.23 5.37
C ALA A 153 15.96 -7.70 5.48
N ASP A 154 16.59 -7.08 4.47
CA ASP A 154 16.72 -5.61 4.41
C ASP A 154 15.35 -4.94 4.28
N ILE A 155 14.48 -5.48 3.42
CA ILE A 155 13.10 -5.01 3.26
C ILE A 155 12.34 -5.13 4.58
N MET A 156 12.38 -6.30 5.22
CA MET A 156 11.70 -6.53 6.50
C MET A 156 12.23 -5.59 7.60
N LYS A 157 13.53 -5.30 7.61
CA LYS A 157 14.13 -4.36 8.56
C LYS A 157 13.65 -2.93 8.31
N ALA A 158 13.55 -2.51 7.06
CA ALA A 158 13.09 -1.18 6.65
C ALA A 158 11.61 -0.94 7.02
N CYS A 159 10.78 -1.95 6.77
CA CYS A 159 9.33 -1.93 6.97
C CYS A 159 8.88 -2.37 8.38
N ARG A 160 9.80 -2.70 9.29
CA ARG A 160 9.46 -3.21 10.64
C ARG A 160 8.52 -2.27 11.40
N VAL A 161 7.58 -2.85 12.16
CA VAL A 161 6.74 -2.11 13.10
C VAL A 161 7.60 -1.64 14.28
N VAL A 162 7.44 -0.37 14.67
CA VAL A 162 8.17 0.18 15.83
C VAL A 162 7.39 -0.14 17.10
N LYS A 163 8.00 -0.88 18.03
CA LYS A 163 7.37 -1.25 19.31
C LYS A 163 6.90 0.00 20.06
N GLY A 164 5.68 -0.05 20.61
CA GLY A 164 5.09 1.03 21.42
C GLY A 164 4.26 2.07 20.65
N LYS A 165 4.18 2.00 19.32
CA LYS A 165 3.30 2.86 18.51
C LYS A 165 2.28 2.02 17.75
N LYS A 166 0.98 2.22 18.01
CA LYS A 166 -0.10 1.61 17.22
C LYS A 166 -0.09 2.27 15.83
N ASN A 167 0.11 1.48 14.77
CA ASN A 167 0.15 1.88 13.36
C ASN A 167 1.14 3.01 13.03
N THR A 168 2.44 2.69 13.00
CA THR A 168 3.42 3.61 12.42
C THR A 168 3.35 3.55 10.90
N SER A 169 2.74 4.55 10.27
CA SER A 169 2.96 4.77 8.85
C SER A 169 4.41 5.17 8.58
N THR A 170 4.87 4.98 7.35
CA THR A 170 6.18 5.42 6.87
C THR A 170 6.04 6.16 5.57
N GLU A 171 7.04 7.00 5.30
CA GLU A 171 7.31 7.49 3.96
C GLU A 171 8.04 6.40 3.17
N VAL A 172 7.66 6.27 1.89
CA VAL A 172 8.36 5.47 0.89
C VAL A 172 8.64 6.37 -0.31
N VAL A 173 9.90 6.50 -0.70
CA VAL A 173 10.32 7.26 -1.89
C VAL A 173 10.89 6.30 -2.90
N PHE A 174 10.34 6.28 -4.10
CA PHE A 174 10.89 5.58 -5.25
C PHE A 174 11.68 6.57 -6.09
N THR A 175 12.91 6.21 -6.46
CA THR A 175 13.78 7.05 -7.29
C THR A 175 14.13 6.28 -8.55
N TYR A 176 13.99 6.96 -9.68
CA TYR A 176 14.39 6.50 -10.99
C TYR A 176 15.34 7.51 -11.64
N TRP A 177 16.33 7.02 -12.38
CA TRP A 177 17.14 7.84 -13.28
C TRP A 177 17.58 7.04 -14.50
N ASN A 178 17.76 7.74 -15.61
CA ASN A 178 18.30 7.17 -16.84
C ASN A 178 19.78 6.78 -16.62
N ILE A 179 20.15 5.57 -17.02
CA ILE A 179 21.54 5.09 -17.02
C ILE A 179 22.15 5.36 -18.38
#